data_AF-A0A7S2UDU7-F1
#
_entry.id   AF-A0A7S2UDU7-F1
#
_cell.length_a   1.000
_cell.length_b   1.000
_cell.length_c   1.000
_cell.angle_alpha   90.00
_cell.angle_beta   90.00
_cell.angle_gamma   90.00
#
_symmetry.space_group_name_H-M   'P 1'
#
loop_
_entity.id
_entity.type
_entity.pdbx_description
1 polymer ?
#
loop_
_entity_poly.entity_id
_entity_poly.type
_entity_poly.pdbx_seq_one_letter_code
_entity_poly.pdbx_strand_id
1 'polypeptide(L)'
;MSSSQQYQEATRRKRKISNSMSSTPNSVARNSNSSIDEPVLRSISLLQSDSVIIPSSDCFLKQAPSGQTKKPASWDVSVIPGIPLFYPLEQTRVSISRRESSPTEIAKRIVKCLEDLSIAATYNKDQALALAETMDGVQLHICLFQTREKDTLVEIQRKSGSSLSFHRHARIILKCAVSGDVNEDVNKRIMPIRRPVLAPPPSKSPRKMESALELACSMLKKDRLDANQLGMESLVFLTDATLCDLNSIALPVSRILLQGGPDRYNNDLHHMLLNYIQGTNSEDDDMDDARDDLVTSNDLEDRHSAIMHYNALIVLANSLETIGSASRSELSTILHDQGLKDLLTVLVQEVSMAEVQPHNAYQATRCLSALLESSPTTRGMVKEMGATDILSNSHVGHALLRQESHSILAALGIDN
;
A
#
# COMPACT_ATOMS: atom_id res chain seq x y z
N MET A 1 60.95 13.63 -31.20
CA MET A 1 60.69 12.71 -32.33
C MET A 1 59.80 11.58 -31.83
N SER A 2 58.77 11.25 -32.61
CA SER A 2 57.73 10.24 -32.39
C SER A 2 56.60 10.54 -31.39
N SER A 3 55.38 10.40 -31.92
CA SER A 3 54.09 10.06 -31.28
C SER A 3 53.43 11.08 -30.35
N SER A 4 52.82 12.14 -30.93
CA SER A 4 51.74 12.94 -30.31
C SER A 4 50.95 13.78 -31.33
N GLN A 5 50.51 13.20 -32.46
CA GLN A 5 49.64 13.90 -33.41
C GLN A 5 48.63 12.92 -34.05
N GLN A 6 47.55 12.63 -33.34
CA GLN A 6 46.34 12.03 -33.93
C GLN A 6 45.16 12.18 -32.95
N TYR A 7 44.76 13.41 -32.63
CA TYR A 7 43.48 13.66 -31.95
C TYR A 7 42.97 15.10 -32.07
N GLN A 8 42.88 15.65 -33.29
CA GLN A 8 42.15 16.91 -33.52
C GLN A 8 41.54 16.96 -34.94
N GLU A 9 40.46 16.22 -35.18
CA GLU A 9 39.65 16.45 -36.39
C GLU A 9 38.21 15.95 -36.25
N ALA A 10 37.40 16.59 -35.40
CA ALA A 10 35.96 16.29 -35.33
C ALA A 10 35.11 17.45 -34.78
N THR A 11 35.30 18.69 -35.25
CA THR A 11 34.36 19.80 -34.94
C THR A 11 34.37 20.89 -36.01
N ARG A 12 33.84 20.57 -37.21
CA ARG A 12 33.57 21.61 -38.23
C ARG A 12 32.47 21.22 -39.22
N ARG A 13 31.21 21.16 -38.76
CA ARG A 13 30.03 21.25 -39.64
C ARG A 13 28.90 22.08 -39.00
N LYS A 14 29.06 23.40 -38.99
CA LYS A 14 27.93 24.35 -38.99
C LYS A 14 27.79 24.88 -40.42
N ARG A 15 26.84 24.33 -41.18
CA ARG A 15 26.44 24.89 -42.48
C ARG A 15 25.32 25.90 -42.26
N LYS A 16 25.59 27.11 -42.73
CA LYS A 16 24.64 28.17 -43.05
C LYS A 16 23.50 27.61 -43.91
N ILE A 17 22.26 27.88 -43.55
CA ILE A 17 21.13 27.93 -44.49
C ILE A 17 20.47 29.29 -44.31
N SER A 18 20.59 30.09 -45.35
CA SER A 18 19.95 31.39 -45.56
C SER A 18 18.74 31.22 -46.47
N ASN A 19 17.66 31.90 -46.11
CA ASN A 19 16.59 32.49 -46.94
C ASN A 19 15.99 31.71 -48.12
N SER A 20 14.68 31.48 -48.02
CA SER A 20 13.75 31.80 -49.12
C SER A 20 12.37 32.18 -48.55
N MET A 21 12.03 33.47 -48.66
CA MET A 21 10.67 33.97 -48.51
C MET A 21 9.87 33.62 -49.77
N SER A 22 8.68 33.07 -49.60
CA SER A 22 7.64 33.06 -50.64
C SER A 22 6.29 33.38 -50.00
N SER A 23 5.77 34.53 -50.39
CA SER A 23 4.43 35.04 -50.14
C SER A 23 3.38 34.26 -50.94
N THR A 24 2.24 33.95 -50.31
CA THR A 24 0.94 33.89 -50.99
C THR A 24 -0.16 34.47 -50.08
N PRO A 25 -1.10 35.23 -50.63
CA PRO A 25 -2.28 35.71 -49.91
C PRO A 25 -3.43 34.71 -50.08
N ASN A 26 -4.31 34.59 -49.08
CA ASN A 26 -5.72 34.43 -49.37
C ASN A 26 -6.60 34.81 -48.18
N SER A 27 -7.46 35.77 -48.46
CA SER A 27 -8.56 36.25 -47.64
C SER A 27 -9.69 35.22 -47.68
N VAL A 28 -10.24 34.86 -46.51
CA VAL A 28 -11.65 34.53 -46.37
C VAL A 28 -12.13 35.08 -45.03
N ALA A 29 -12.90 36.16 -45.10
CA ALA A 29 -13.78 36.58 -44.02
C ALA A 29 -15.01 35.65 -43.99
N ARG A 30 -15.46 35.25 -42.79
CA ARG A 30 -16.86 35.39 -42.36
C ARG A 30 -17.11 34.94 -40.91
N ASN A 31 -17.64 35.90 -40.17
CA ASN A 31 -18.38 35.84 -38.91
C ASN A 31 -19.14 34.52 -38.64
N SER A 32 -19.05 34.08 -37.39
CA SER A 32 -20.24 33.77 -36.60
C SER A 32 -19.95 34.03 -35.11
N ASN A 33 -20.55 35.11 -34.60
CA ASN A 33 -20.71 35.33 -33.16
C ASN A 33 -21.62 34.23 -32.63
N SER A 34 -21.06 33.29 -31.88
CA SER A 34 -21.83 32.47 -30.93
C SER A 34 -21.47 32.97 -29.54
N SER A 35 -22.45 33.55 -28.85
CA SER A 35 -22.36 33.90 -27.45
C SER A 35 -22.16 32.62 -26.65
N ILE A 36 -20.96 32.45 -26.11
CA ILE A 36 -20.67 31.40 -25.14
C ILE A 36 -21.29 31.85 -23.83
N ASP A 37 -22.38 31.19 -23.43
CA ASP A 37 -22.93 31.29 -22.08
C ASP A 37 -21.84 30.87 -21.09
N GLU A 38 -21.38 31.83 -20.29
CA GLU A 38 -20.50 31.56 -19.15
C GLU A 38 -21.25 30.65 -18.14
N PRO A 39 -20.62 29.58 -17.66
CA PRO A 39 -21.20 28.77 -16.60
C PRO A 39 -21.27 29.59 -15.31
N VAL A 40 -22.47 30.04 -14.94
CA VAL A 40 -22.73 30.66 -13.64
C VAL A 40 -22.53 29.59 -12.57
N LEU A 41 -21.38 29.65 -11.89
CA LEU A 41 -21.13 28.90 -10.68
C LEU A 41 -22.14 29.34 -9.64
N ARG A 42 -23.14 28.49 -9.35
CA ARG A 42 -24.00 28.65 -8.18
C ARG A 42 -23.16 28.37 -6.94
N SER A 43 -22.46 29.38 -6.45
CA SER A 43 -21.90 29.39 -5.11
C SER A 43 -23.07 29.27 -4.12
N ILE A 44 -23.23 28.07 -3.56
CA ILE A 44 -24.10 27.85 -2.42
C ILE A 44 -23.42 28.52 -1.23
N SER A 45 -23.89 29.70 -0.85
CA SER A 45 -23.51 30.32 0.42
C SER A 45 -23.98 29.42 1.55
N LEU A 46 -23.06 28.63 2.10
CA LEU A 46 -23.26 27.93 3.36
C LEU A 46 -23.42 28.98 4.46
N LEU A 47 -24.66 29.19 4.88
CA LEU A 47 -24.96 29.90 6.12
C LEU A 47 -24.23 29.16 7.25
N GLN A 48 -23.29 29.85 7.89
CA GLN A 48 -22.64 29.42 9.11
C GLN A 48 -23.73 29.10 10.13
N SER A 49 -24.00 27.81 10.31
CA SER A 49 -24.81 27.30 11.41
C SER A 49 -23.86 27.04 12.57
N ASP A 50 -24.30 27.44 13.76
CA ASP A 50 -23.57 27.26 15.00
C ASP A 50 -23.07 25.81 15.12
N SER A 51 -21.78 25.67 15.37
CA SER A 51 -21.05 24.42 15.33
C SER A 51 -21.59 23.46 16.40
N VAL A 52 -22.26 22.41 15.95
CA VAL A 52 -22.46 21.20 16.74
C VAL A 52 -21.07 20.61 16.99
N ILE A 53 -20.67 20.51 18.26
CA ILE A 53 -19.44 19.84 18.69
C ILE A 53 -19.60 18.35 18.35
N ILE A 54 -19.14 17.96 17.16
CA ILE A 54 -18.95 16.55 16.81
C ILE A 54 -17.70 16.10 17.58
N PRO A 55 -17.76 15.04 18.41
CA PRO A 55 -16.57 14.54 19.10
C PRO A 55 -15.49 14.23 18.05
N SER A 56 -14.32 14.86 18.23
CA SER A 56 -13.18 14.72 17.33
C SER A 56 -12.85 13.23 17.17
N SER A 57 -12.81 12.78 15.92
CA SER A 57 -12.41 11.42 15.56
C SER A 57 -10.89 11.34 15.61
N ASP A 58 -10.32 11.42 16.81
CA ASP A 58 -8.87 11.48 16.99
C ASP A 58 -8.20 10.12 16.71
N CYS A 59 -7.06 10.28 16.03
CA CYS A 59 -5.99 9.38 15.60
C CYS A 59 -6.03 7.90 16.03
N PHE A 60 -6.14 7.04 15.01
CA PHE A 60 -6.29 5.58 15.10
C PHE A 60 -4.99 4.79 15.23
N LEU A 61 -3.84 5.48 15.21
CA LEU A 61 -2.52 4.90 15.47
C LEU A 61 -1.98 5.28 16.84
N LYS A 62 -2.82 5.75 17.77
CA LYS A 62 -2.52 5.44 19.17
C LYS A 62 -2.57 3.93 19.27
N GLN A 63 -1.39 3.32 19.36
CA GLN A 63 -1.22 2.00 19.97
C GLN A 63 -2.29 1.89 21.04
N ALA A 64 -3.21 0.92 20.91
CA ALA A 64 -4.06 0.57 22.04
C ALA A 64 -3.13 0.54 23.25
N PRO A 65 -3.46 1.24 24.36
CA PRO A 65 -2.54 1.50 25.46
C PRO A 65 -1.75 0.23 25.73
N SER A 66 -0.42 0.35 25.76
CA SER A 66 0.61 -0.69 25.65
C SER A 66 0.53 -1.88 26.61
N GLY A 67 -0.59 -2.07 27.31
CA GLY A 67 -1.01 -3.35 27.87
C GLY A 67 -1.41 -4.32 26.75
N GLN A 68 -0.42 -5.03 26.20
CA GLN A 68 -0.56 -6.17 25.30
C GLN A 68 -1.44 -7.27 25.94
N THR A 69 -2.76 -7.13 25.81
CA THR A 69 -3.67 -8.27 25.96
C THR A 69 -3.78 -8.89 24.57
N LYS A 70 -3.34 -10.15 24.43
CA LYS A 70 -3.44 -10.94 23.19
C LYS A 70 -4.79 -10.66 22.54
N LYS A 71 -4.78 -10.15 21.30
CA LYS A 71 -6.02 -9.77 20.61
C LYS A 71 -6.90 -11.01 20.54
N PRO A 72 -8.15 -10.94 21.01
CA PRO A 72 -9.04 -12.09 20.92
C PRO A 72 -9.29 -12.38 19.43
N ALA A 73 -8.88 -13.57 18.99
CA ALA A 73 -9.12 -14.04 17.62
C ALA A 73 -10.61 -14.12 17.24
N SER A 74 -11.52 -13.98 18.23
CA SER A 74 -12.96 -14.04 18.04
C SER A 74 -13.65 -12.73 18.47
N TRP A 75 -14.46 -12.15 17.56
CA TRP A 75 -15.38 -11.07 17.87
C TRP A 75 -16.67 -11.62 18.51
N ASP A 76 -16.60 -11.95 19.80
CA ASP A 76 -17.72 -12.47 20.57
C ASP A 76 -18.61 -11.32 21.08
N VAL A 77 -19.60 -10.95 20.28
CA VAL A 77 -20.57 -9.89 20.61
C VAL A 77 -21.80 -10.51 21.26
N SER A 78 -21.91 -10.38 22.58
CA SER A 78 -23.05 -10.84 23.37
C SER A 78 -24.07 -9.74 23.61
N VAL A 79 -23.61 -8.50 23.77
CA VAL A 79 -24.44 -7.31 24.01
C VAL A 79 -24.21 -6.33 22.86
N ILE A 80 -25.29 -5.96 22.17
CA ILE A 80 -25.26 -4.94 21.13
C ILE A 80 -25.87 -3.64 21.69
N PRO A 81 -25.18 -2.49 21.58
CA PRO A 81 -25.75 -1.20 21.97
C PRO A 81 -26.96 -0.83 21.10
N GLY A 82 -27.96 -0.17 21.69
CA GLY A 82 -29.01 0.48 20.91
C GLY A 82 -28.47 1.65 20.10
N ILE A 83 -29.13 2.00 19.00
CA ILE A 83 -28.75 3.17 18.20
C ILE A 83 -28.89 4.44 19.06
N PRO A 84 -27.84 5.26 19.24
CA PRO A 84 -27.94 6.49 20.01
C PRO A 84 -28.98 7.45 19.42
N LEU A 85 -29.62 8.24 20.28
CA LEU A 85 -30.56 9.28 19.82
C LEU A 85 -29.82 10.28 18.92
N PHE A 86 -30.42 10.60 17.77
CA PHE A 86 -29.86 11.51 16.77
C PHE A 86 -28.58 11.04 16.07
N TYR A 87 -28.20 9.78 16.21
CA TYR A 87 -27.07 9.23 15.48
C TYR A 87 -27.37 9.18 13.96
N PRO A 88 -26.59 9.89 13.11
CA PRO A 88 -26.81 9.88 11.67
C PRO A 88 -26.30 8.56 11.09
N LEU A 89 -27.24 7.70 10.70
CA LEU A 89 -26.90 6.41 10.09
C LEU A 89 -26.37 6.62 8.65
N GLU A 90 -25.27 5.95 8.32
CA GLU A 90 -24.63 5.93 7.00
C GLU A 90 -25.42 5.09 5.99
N GLN A 91 -25.22 5.36 4.70
CA GLN A 91 -25.87 4.60 3.63
C GLN A 91 -25.36 3.15 3.53
N THR A 92 -24.13 2.91 3.97
CA THR A 92 -23.48 1.59 4.02
C THR A 92 -23.93 0.80 5.24
N ARG A 93 -25.23 0.48 5.28
CA ARG A 93 -25.86 -0.30 6.35
C ARG A 93 -26.82 -1.36 5.85
N VAL A 94 -27.03 -2.40 6.65
CA VAL A 94 -28.04 -3.43 6.41
C VAL A 94 -28.68 -3.88 7.73
N SER A 95 -30.00 -4.08 7.73
CA SER A 95 -30.73 -4.63 8.88
C SER A 95 -30.96 -6.12 8.66
N ILE A 96 -30.61 -6.94 9.66
CA ILE A 96 -30.74 -8.39 9.62
C ILE A 96 -31.71 -8.80 10.72
N SER A 97 -32.74 -9.57 10.34
CA SER A 97 -33.75 -9.95 11.31
C SER A 97 -33.18 -10.89 12.36
N ARG A 98 -33.50 -10.67 13.64
CA ARG A 98 -33.05 -11.57 14.72
C ARG A 98 -33.57 -13.01 14.57
N ARG A 99 -34.64 -13.20 13.79
CA ARG A 99 -35.18 -14.52 13.46
C ARG A 99 -34.26 -15.29 12.51
N GLU A 100 -33.53 -14.58 11.66
CA GLU A 100 -32.65 -15.17 10.65
C GLU A 100 -31.28 -15.50 11.24
N SER A 101 -30.72 -14.60 12.06
CA SER A 101 -29.36 -14.78 12.59
C SER A 101 -29.15 -14.04 13.90
N SER A 102 -28.34 -14.62 14.78
CA SER A 102 -27.97 -13.99 16.06
C SER A 102 -26.85 -12.96 15.88
N PRO A 103 -26.75 -11.94 16.76
CA PRO A 103 -25.59 -11.04 16.86
C PRO A 103 -24.22 -11.70 16.71
N THR A 104 -24.00 -12.76 17.49
CA THR A 104 -22.75 -13.51 17.52
C THR A 104 -22.47 -14.22 16.20
N GLU A 105 -23.51 -14.74 15.55
CA GLU A 105 -23.39 -15.37 14.23
C GLU A 105 -23.06 -14.34 13.15
N ILE A 106 -23.71 -13.18 13.17
CA ILE A 106 -23.40 -12.06 12.26
C ILE A 106 -21.94 -11.60 12.45
N ALA A 107 -21.49 -11.43 13.69
CA ALA A 107 -20.10 -11.09 14.00
C ALA A 107 -19.13 -12.15 13.47
N LYS A 108 -19.41 -13.44 13.66
CA LYS A 108 -18.61 -14.56 13.11
C LYS A 108 -18.52 -14.53 11.59
N ARG A 109 -19.63 -14.25 10.89
CA ARG A 109 -19.65 -14.11 9.42
C ARG A 109 -18.77 -12.95 8.97
N ILE A 110 -18.87 -11.81 9.66
CA ILE A 110 -18.03 -10.65 9.37
C ILE A 110 -16.55 -10.96 9.62
N VAL A 111 -16.19 -11.56 10.75
CA VAL A 111 -14.80 -11.97 11.04
C VAL A 111 -14.27 -12.85 9.92
N LYS A 112 -14.98 -13.93 9.57
CA LYS A 112 -14.58 -14.82 8.48
C LYS A 112 -14.41 -14.07 7.15
N CYS A 113 -15.33 -13.15 6.83
CA CYS A 113 -15.22 -12.30 5.64
C CYS A 113 -13.95 -11.46 5.66
N LEU A 114 -13.63 -10.82 6.79
CA LEU A 114 -12.41 -10.02 6.92
C LEU A 114 -11.16 -10.88 6.75
N GLU A 115 -11.14 -12.10 7.32
CA GLU A 115 -10.02 -13.05 7.14
C GLU A 115 -9.85 -13.44 5.68
N ASP A 116 -10.93 -13.87 5.01
CA ASP A 116 -10.94 -14.30 3.61
C ASP A 116 -10.49 -13.16 2.68
N LEU A 117 -10.82 -11.92 3.05
CA LEU A 117 -10.42 -10.72 2.33
C LEU A 117 -9.03 -10.18 2.72
N SER A 118 -8.36 -10.81 3.70
CA SER A 118 -7.06 -10.35 4.23
C SER A 118 -7.11 -8.89 4.72
N ILE A 119 -8.21 -8.56 5.40
CA ILE A 119 -8.41 -7.25 6.03
C ILE A 119 -7.98 -7.39 7.49
N ALA A 120 -6.99 -6.59 7.89
CA ALA A 120 -6.53 -6.52 9.27
C ALA A 120 -7.65 -5.97 10.14
N ALA A 121 -7.93 -6.58 11.30
CA ALA A 121 -9.01 -6.12 12.15
C ALA A 121 -8.70 -6.21 13.64
N THR A 122 -9.25 -5.28 14.41
CA THR A 122 -9.29 -5.32 15.87
C THR A 122 -10.72 -5.18 16.34
N TYR A 123 -11.05 -5.88 17.44
CA TYR A 123 -12.43 -6.07 17.86
C TYR A 123 -12.64 -5.53 19.28
N ASN A 124 -13.59 -4.60 19.43
CA ASN A 124 -14.10 -4.16 20.72
C ASN A 124 -15.43 -4.86 20.98
N LYS A 125 -15.43 -5.76 21.98
CA LYS A 125 -16.61 -6.56 22.35
C LYS A 125 -17.67 -5.71 23.04
N ASP A 126 -17.26 -4.77 23.90
CA ASP A 126 -18.16 -3.96 24.71
C ASP A 126 -18.95 -2.95 23.89
N GLN A 127 -18.31 -2.43 22.83
CA GLN A 127 -18.93 -1.46 21.92
C GLN A 127 -19.57 -2.11 20.68
N ALA A 128 -19.45 -3.43 20.53
CA ALA A 128 -19.81 -4.14 19.30
C ALA A 128 -19.25 -3.45 18.04
N LEU A 129 -17.96 -3.07 18.11
CA LEU A 129 -17.24 -2.31 17.10
C LEU A 129 -16.03 -3.09 16.61
N ALA A 130 -15.88 -3.23 15.30
CA ALA A 130 -14.67 -3.71 14.67
C ALA A 130 -13.99 -2.58 13.89
N LEU A 131 -12.69 -2.47 14.08
CA LEU A 131 -11.79 -1.51 13.46
C LEU A 131 -10.98 -2.29 12.44
N ALA A 132 -11.13 -1.99 11.16
CA ALA A 132 -10.55 -2.81 10.10
C ALA A 132 -9.78 -1.98 9.08
N GLU A 133 -8.72 -2.54 8.51
CA GLU A 133 -7.85 -1.91 7.52
C GLU A 133 -7.59 -2.87 6.37
N THR A 134 -7.82 -2.41 5.14
CA THR A 134 -7.57 -3.17 3.91
C THR A 134 -6.11 -3.04 3.46
N MET A 135 -5.63 -3.96 2.61
CA MET A 135 -4.25 -3.88 2.07
C MET A 135 -3.96 -2.60 1.26
N ASP A 136 -5.00 -1.92 0.76
CA ASP A 136 -4.87 -0.63 0.06
C ASP A 136 -5.09 0.58 0.98
N GLY A 137 -4.99 0.39 2.31
CA GLY A 137 -5.00 1.46 3.32
C GLY A 137 -6.37 2.09 3.56
N VAL A 138 -7.47 1.39 3.24
CA VAL A 138 -8.82 1.86 3.58
C VAL A 138 -9.15 1.43 5.00
N GLN A 139 -9.40 2.41 5.86
CA GLN A 139 -9.79 2.19 7.25
C GLN A 139 -11.31 2.23 7.39
N LEU A 140 -11.85 1.20 8.03
CA LEU A 140 -13.27 0.90 8.17
C LEU A 140 -13.64 0.81 9.65
N HIS A 141 -14.79 1.38 10.01
CA HIS A 141 -15.48 1.05 11.26
C HIS A 141 -16.69 0.18 10.93
N ILE A 142 -16.79 -0.98 11.56
CA ILE A 142 -17.94 -1.86 11.43
C ILE A 142 -18.64 -1.90 12.78
N CYS A 143 -19.82 -1.30 12.85
CA CYS A 143 -20.62 -1.20 14.06
C CYS A 143 -21.82 -2.15 13.97
N LEU A 144 -22.12 -2.84 15.07
CA LEU A 144 -23.39 -3.52 15.24
C LEU A 144 -24.27 -2.69 16.18
N PHE A 145 -25.52 -2.46 15.78
CA PHE A 145 -26.53 -1.80 16.61
C PHE A 145 -27.78 -2.65 16.74
N GLN A 146 -28.46 -2.54 17.87
CA GLN A 146 -29.77 -3.13 18.07
C GLN A 146 -30.86 -2.12 17.68
N THR A 147 -31.73 -2.51 16.77
CA THR A 147 -32.90 -1.69 16.40
C THR A 147 -34.01 -1.82 17.45
N ARG A 148 -35.02 -0.93 17.39
CA ARG A 148 -36.20 -1.01 18.27
C ARG A 148 -36.98 -2.32 18.12
N GLU A 149 -36.89 -2.94 16.93
CA GLU A 149 -37.53 -4.22 16.59
C GLU A 149 -36.69 -5.42 17.08
N LYS A 150 -35.58 -5.16 17.77
CA LYS A 150 -34.58 -6.15 18.22
C LYS A 150 -33.80 -6.82 17.10
N ASP A 151 -33.88 -6.29 15.88
CA ASP A 151 -33.04 -6.69 14.76
C ASP A 151 -31.61 -6.16 14.93
N THR A 152 -30.67 -6.77 14.22
CA THR A 152 -29.27 -6.36 14.23
C THR A 152 -28.99 -5.51 13.00
N LEU A 153 -28.65 -4.25 13.20
CA LEU A 153 -28.20 -3.34 12.16
C LEU A 153 -26.67 -3.42 12.07
N VAL A 154 -26.15 -3.76 10.90
CA VAL A 154 -24.72 -3.68 10.60
C VAL A 154 -24.48 -2.39 9.83
N GLU A 155 -23.62 -1.52 10.34
CA GLU A 155 -23.19 -0.29 9.68
C GLU A 155 -21.68 -0.33 9.42
N ILE A 156 -21.25 0.12 8.25
CA ILE A 156 -19.84 0.28 7.92
C ILE A 156 -19.57 1.74 7.60
N GLN A 157 -18.60 2.36 8.25
CA GLN A 157 -18.19 3.73 8.01
C GLN A 157 -16.76 3.80 7.49
N ARG A 158 -16.48 4.72 6.57
CA ARG A 158 -15.11 4.99 6.10
C ARG A 158 -14.44 5.98 7.04
N LYS A 159 -13.23 5.67 7.51
CA LYS A 159 -12.39 6.63 8.25
C LYS A 159 -11.32 7.25 7.37
N SER A 160 -10.65 6.47 6.53
CA SER A 160 -9.67 6.97 5.57
C SER A 160 -9.62 6.11 4.31
N GLY A 161 -8.81 6.54 3.33
CA GLY A 161 -8.53 5.80 2.10
C GLY A 161 -9.53 6.07 0.96
N SER A 162 -9.42 5.30 -0.11
CA SER A 162 -10.21 5.47 -1.33
C SER A 162 -11.70 5.17 -1.12
N SER A 163 -12.59 6.09 -1.55
CA SER A 163 -14.04 5.90 -1.46
C SER A 163 -14.55 4.75 -2.35
N LEU A 164 -13.93 4.55 -3.51
CA LEU A 164 -14.31 3.49 -4.42
C LEU A 164 -13.94 2.11 -3.86
N SER A 165 -12.74 2.01 -3.27
CA SER A 165 -12.32 0.79 -2.58
C SER A 165 -13.16 0.56 -1.32
N PHE A 166 -13.46 1.59 -0.54
CA PHE A 166 -14.38 1.53 0.59
C PHE A 166 -15.73 0.91 0.22
N HIS A 167 -16.45 1.49 -0.75
CA HIS A 167 -17.78 1.00 -1.12
C HIS A 167 -17.74 -0.43 -1.65
N ARG A 168 -16.62 -0.80 -2.27
CA ARG A 168 -16.39 -2.15 -2.76
C ARG A 168 -16.27 -3.15 -1.62
N HIS A 169 -15.40 -2.89 -0.64
CA HIS A 169 -15.27 -3.73 0.55
C HIS A 169 -16.54 -3.74 1.39
N ALA A 170 -17.15 -2.56 1.64
CA ALA A 170 -18.37 -2.44 2.43
C ALA A 170 -19.53 -3.28 1.85
N ARG A 171 -19.73 -3.27 0.52
CA ARG A 171 -20.77 -4.12 -0.12
C ARG A 171 -20.52 -5.60 0.10
N ILE A 172 -19.27 -6.04 0.06
CA ILE A 172 -18.90 -7.44 0.24
C ILE A 172 -19.15 -7.86 1.69
N ILE A 173 -18.68 -7.05 2.64
CA ILE A 173 -18.84 -7.31 4.07
C ILE A 173 -20.33 -7.31 4.45
N LEU A 174 -21.12 -6.32 4.01
CA LEU A 174 -22.56 -6.26 4.27
C LEU A 174 -23.30 -7.45 3.65
N LYS A 175 -22.93 -7.86 2.43
CA LYS A 175 -23.51 -9.05 1.81
C LYS A 175 -23.18 -10.32 2.61
N CYS A 176 -21.93 -10.50 3.02
CA CYS A 176 -21.52 -11.64 3.83
C CYS A 176 -22.20 -11.65 5.22
N ALA A 177 -22.43 -10.48 5.82
CA ALA A 177 -23.18 -10.39 7.08
C ALA A 177 -24.60 -10.97 6.93
N VAL A 178 -25.28 -10.66 5.81
CA VAL A 178 -26.63 -11.17 5.51
C VAL A 178 -26.62 -12.66 5.16
N SER A 179 -25.80 -13.09 4.18
CA SER A 179 -25.89 -14.43 3.62
C SER A 179 -24.97 -15.48 4.27
N GLY A 180 -23.95 -15.06 5.01
CA GLY A 180 -22.87 -15.95 5.50
C GLY A 180 -21.87 -16.40 4.44
N ASP A 181 -22.25 -16.37 3.17
CA ASP A 181 -21.38 -16.76 2.06
C ASP A 181 -20.57 -15.59 1.50
N VAL A 182 -19.24 -15.73 1.52
CA VAL A 182 -18.34 -14.95 0.66
C VAL A 182 -18.38 -15.63 -0.71
N ASN A 183 -19.22 -15.11 -1.61
CA ASN A 183 -19.30 -15.67 -2.97
C ASN A 183 -17.91 -15.61 -3.64
N GLU A 184 -17.37 -16.75 -4.09
CA GLU A 184 -16.04 -16.86 -4.72
C GLU A 184 -15.84 -15.88 -5.88
N ASP A 185 -16.91 -15.55 -6.61
CA ASP A 185 -16.86 -14.58 -7.71
C ASP A 185 -16.49 -13.17 -7.24
N VAL A 186 -16.73 -12.88 -5.96
CA VAL A 186 -16.35 -11.61 -5.34
C VAL A 186 -14.84 -11.55 -5.19
N ASN A 187 -14.20 -12.61 -4.69
CA ASN A 187 -12.74 -12.67 -4.51
C ASN A 187 -12.01 -12.48 -5.84
N LYS A 188 -12.51 -13.08 -6.94
CA LYS A 188 -11.96 -12.88 -8.28
C LYS A 188 -12.07 -11.43 -8.78
N ARG A 189 -13.00 -10.64 -8.24
CA ARG A 189 -13.20 -9.25 -8.63
C ARG A 189 -12.36 -8.29 -7.80
N ILE A 190 -11.80 -8.70 -6.64
CA ILE A 190 -10.85 -7.93 -5.80
C ILE A 190 -9.45 -7.90 -6.38
N MET A 191 -9.39 -7.67 -7.68
CA MET A 191 -8.24 -6.97 -8.24
C MET A 191 -8.25 -5.54 -7.67
N PRO A 192 -7.10 -4.98 -7.26
CA PRO A 192 -7.01 -3.56 -6.93
C PRO A 192 -7.67 -2.78 -8.05
N ILE A 193 -8.48 -1.77 -7.71
CA ILE A 193 -9.06 -0.90 -8.72
C ILE A 193 -7.87 -0.31 -9.46
N ARG A 194 -7.66 -0.80 -10.68
CA ARG A 194 -6.66 -0.26 -11.58
C ARG A 194 -7.08 1.19 -11.74
N ARG A 195 -6.35 2.12 -11.09
CA ARG A 195 -6.49 3.55 -11.39
C ARG A 195 -6.43 3.60 -12.92
N PRO A 196 -7.42 4.17 -13.62
CA PRO A 196 -7.36 4.27 -15.06
C PRO A 196 -6.06 5.01 -15.34
N VAL A 197 -5.04 4.25 -15.73
CA VAL A 197 -3.79 4.82 -16.18
C VAL A 197 -4.26 5.62 -17.38
N LEU A 198 -4.14 6.94 -17.29
CA LEU A 198 -4.25 7.83 -18.43
C LEU A 198 -3.08 7.44 -19.34
N ALA A 199 -3.22 6.31 -20.02
CA ALA A 199 -2.11 5.65 -20.66
C ALA A 199 -1.68 6.54 -21.83
N PRO A 200 -0.46 7.11 -21.81
CA PRO A 200 0.15 7.44 -23.07
C PRO A 200 0.29 6.13 -23.88
N PRO A 201 0.02 6.14 -25.19
CA PRO A 201 0.02 4.92 -26.00
C PRO A 201 1.34 4.14 -25.87
N PRO A 202 1.31 2.80 -26.04
CA PRO A 202 2.45 1.92 -25.85
C PRO A 202 3.48 2.14 -26.97
N SER A 203 4.28 3.19 -26.85
CA SER A 203 5.59 3.20 -27.47
C SER A 203 6.53 2.41 -26.55
N LYS A 204 7.06 1.30 -27.05
CA LYS A 204 8.04 0.40 -26.40
C LYS A 204 9.41 1.07 -26.15
N SER A 205 9.44 2.39 -25.98
CA SER A 205 10.68 3.15 -25.90
C SER A 205 11.22 3.06 -24.46
N PRO A 206 12.44 2.52 -24.25
CA PRO A 206 13.05 2.39 -22.91
C PRO A 206 13.18 3.73 -22.18
N ARG A 207 13.23 4.84 -22.93
CA ARG A 207 13.24 6.21 -22.40
C ARG A 207 12.06 6.56 -21.49
N LYS A 208 10.91 5.90 -21.65
CA LYS A 208 9.72 6.13 -20.80
C LYS A 208 9.93 5.58 -19.39
N MET A 209 10.54 4.40 -19.27
CA MET A 209 10.87 3.81 -17.97
C MET A 209 11.89 4.67 -17.24
N GLU A 210 12.97 5.09 -17.91
CA GLU A 210 14.00 5.96 -17.31
C GLU A 210 13.39 7.26 -16.79
N SER A 211 12.57 7.93 -17.60
CA SER A 211 11.89 9.16 -17.18
C SER A 211 10.92 8.96 -16.01
N ALA A 212 10.20 7.84 -15.97
CA ALA A 212 9.29 7.53 -14.86
C ALA A 212 10.05 7.24 -13.56
N LEU A 213 11.15 6.48 -13.65
CA LEU A 213 12.00 6.17 -12.50
C LEU A 213 12.73 7.43 -12.00
N GLU A 214 13.24 8.27 -12.89
CA GLU A 214 13.84 9.57 -12.55
C GLU A 214 12.83 10.48 -11.84
N LEU A 215 11.59 10.53 -12.33
CA LEU A 215 10.52 11.27 -11.67
C LEU A 215 10.26 10.72 -10.25
N ALA A 216 10.06 9.41 -10.09
CA ALA A 216 9.83 8.79 -8.78
C ALA A 216 10.97 9.08 -7.79
N CYS A 217 12.22 8.96 -8.25
CA CYS A 217 13.41 9.30 -7.47
C CYS A 217 13.42 10.79 -7.06
N SER A 218 13.12 11.69 -8.00
CA SER A 218 13.03 13.13 -7.71
C SER A 218 11.90 13.48 -6.74
N MET A 219 10.84 12.66 -6.68
CA MET A 219 9.73 12.85 -5.74
C MET A 219 10.10 12.40 -4.33
N LEU A 220 10.80 11.28 -4.20
CA LEU A 220 11.28 10.73 -2.93
C LEU A 220 12.34 11.59 -2.22
N LYS A 221 13.06 12.42 -2.98
CA LYS A 221 14.09 13.33 -2.45
C LYS A 221 13.54 14.69 -2.00
N LYS A 222 12.22 14.89 -2.03
CA LYS A 222 11.59 16.15 -1.61
C LYS A 222 11.33 16.14 -0.11
N ASP A 223 11.27 17.33 0.48
CA ASP A 223 10.92 17.48 1.91
C ASP A 223 9.43 17.27 2.20
N ARG A 224 8.63 17.04 1.15
CA ARG A 224 7.18 16.94 1.24
C ARG A 224 6.74 15.48 1.38
N LEU A 225 6.11 15.13 2.51
CA LEU A 225 5.59 13.80 2.80
C LEU A 225 4.67 13.27 1.67
N ASP A 226 3.79 14.12 1.13
CA ASP A 226 2.88 13.73 0.04
C ASP A 226 3.63 13.42 -1.28
N ALA A 227 4.72 14.14 -1.55
CA ALA A 227 5.58 13.87 -2.70
C ALA A 227 6.36 12.56 -2.52
N ASN A 228 6.88 12.30 -1.32
CA ASN A 228 7.61 11.07 -1.02
C ASN A 228 6.68 9.86 -1.15
N GLN A 229 5.47 9.95 -0.59
CA GLN A 229 4.47 8.91 -0.75
C GLN A 229 4.13 8.67 -2.23
N LEU A 230 3.94 9.71 -3.04
CA LEU A 230 3.67 9.54 -4.47
C LEU A 230 4.86 8.92 -5.22
N GLY A 231 6.08 9.27 -4.85
CA GLY A 231 7.31 8.66 -5.36
C GLY A 231 7.36 7.16 -5.07
N MET A 232 7.04 6.76 -3.84
CA MET A 232 7.01 5.35 -3.44
C MET A 232 5.86 4.57 -4.09
N GLU A 233 4.65 5.15 -4.15
CA GLU A 233 3.51 4.56 -4.90
C GLU A 233 3.86 4.34 -6.38
N SER A 234 4.66 5.25 -6.96
CA SER A 234 5.15 5.11 -8.33
C SER A 234 6.11 3.93 -8.47
N LEU A 235 6.99 3.71 -7.49
CA LEU A 235 7.89 2.53 -7.48
C LEU A 235 7.11 1.22 -7.31
N VAL A 236 6.08 1.20 -6.47
CA VAL A 236 5.17 0.02 -6.34
C VAL A 236 4.59 -0.34 -7.71
N PHE A 237 4.10 0.67 -8.45
CA PHE A 237 3.57 0.46 -9.80
C PHE A 237 4.63 0.00 -10.81
N LEU A 238 5.82 0.62 -10.79
CA LEU A 238 6.90 0.33 -11.73
C LEU A 238 7.53 -1.05 -11.51
N THR A 239 7.43 -1.62 -10.32
CA THR A 239 7.95 -2.97 -9.98
C THR A 239 6.93 -4.09 -10.14
N ASP A 240 5.64 -3.78 -10.26
CA ASP A 240 4.58 -4.78 -10.40
C ASP A 240 4.48 -5.30 -11.85
N ALA A 241 4.95 -6.53 -12.07
CA ALA A 241 4.90 -7.21 -13.36
C ALA A 241 3.48 -7.55 -13.87
N THR A 242 2.45 -7.42 -13.03
CA THR A 242 1.04 -7.59 -13.43
C THR A 242 0.41 -6.30 -13.97
N LEU A 243 1.02 -5.16 -13.66
CA LEU A 243 0.56 -3.82 -14.05
C LEU A 243 1.41 -3.21 -15.17
N CYS A 244 2.72 -3.51 -15.17
CA CYS A 244 3.67 -3.04 -16.16
C CYS A 244 4.17 -4.18 -17.06
N ASP A 245 4.76 -3.83 -18.20
CA ASP A 245 5.43 -4.81 -19.05
C ASP A 245 6.68 -5.35 -18.33
N LEU A 246 6.71 -6.67 -18.13
CA LEU A 246 7.75 -7.38 -17.38
C LEU A 246 9.16 -7.04 -17.91
N ASN A 247 9.38 -7.13 -19.22
CA ASN A 247 10.71 -7.06 -19.82
C ASN A 247 11.22 -5.63 -20.02
N SER A 248 10.31 -4.69 -20.27
CA SER A 248 10.68 -3.30 -20.61
C SER A 248 10.61 -2.33 -19.44
N ILE A 249 9.89 -2.66 -18.36
CA ILE A 249 9.72 -1.77 -17.21
C ILE A 249 10.04 -2.49 -15.91
N ALA A 250 9.26 -3.52 -15.54
CA ALA A 250 9.32 -4.09 -14.18
C ALA A 250 10.68 -4.71 -13.86
N LEU A 251 11.21 -5.54 -14.75
CA LEU A 251 12.49 -6.22 -14.55
C LEU A 251 13.67 -5.24 -14.52
N PRO A 252 13.85 -4.30 -15.48
CA PRO A 252 14.91 -3.29 -15.39
C PRO A 252 14.83 -2.42 -14.12
N VAL A 253 13.63 -1.98 -13.70
CA VAL A 253 13.47 -1.17 -12.48
C VAL A 253 13.83 -1.99 -11.24
N SER A 254 13.37 -3.24 -11.15
CA SER A 254 13.69 -4.16 -10.05
C SER A 254 15.20 -4.37 -9.92
N ARG A 255 15.91 -4.51 -11.06
CA ARG A 255 17.38 -4.62 -11.07
C ARG A 255 18.04 -3.37 -10.52
N ILE A 256 17.62 -2.18 -10.99
CA ILE A 256 18.17 -0.91 -10.50
C ILE A 256 17.97 -0.75 -8.99
N LEU A 257 16.82 -1.19 -8.46
CA LEU A 257 16.50 -1.09 -7.03
C LEU A 257 17.30 -2.07 -6.17
N LEU A 258 17.62 -3.28 -6.66
CA LEU A 258 18.34 -4.29 -5.87
C LEU A 258 19.85 -4.35 -6.10
N GLN A 259 20.32 -4.06 -7.32
CA GLN A 259 21.74 -4.10 -7.70
C GLN A 259 22.40 -2.71 -7.68
N GLY A 260 21.61 -1.65 -7.51
CA GLY A 260 22.03 -0.29 -7.84
C GLY A 260 21.89 0.00 -9.32
N GLY A 261 21.73 1.28 -9.65
CA GLY A 261 21.68 1.76 -11.02
C GLY A 261 23.04 2.21 -11.54
N PRO A 262 23.17 2.46 -12.86
CA PRO A 262 24.29 3.26 -13.38
C PRO A 262 24.34 4.61 -12.66
N ASP A 263 25.51 5.27 -12.67
CA ASP A 263 25.87 6.51 -11.93
C ASP A 263 24.75 7.58 -11.77
N ARG A 264 23.80 7.65 -12.71
CA ARG A 264 22.66 8.56 -12.70
C ARG A 264 21.65 8.30 -11.57
N TYR A 265 21.43 7.04 -11.20
CA TYR A 265 20.49 6.69 -10.13
C TYR A 265 21.21 6.45 -8.81
N ASN A 266 22.53 6.23 -8.88
CA ASN A 266 23.43 5.93 -7.78
C ASN A 266 22.89 4.84 -6.82
N ASN A 267 23.63 4.49 -5.78
CA ASN A 267 23.11 3.59 -4.75
C ASN A 267 22.00 4.24 -3.89
N ASP A 268 21.63 5.50 -4.17
CA ASP A 268 20.66 6.29 -3.40
C ASP A 268 19.29 5.60 -3.27
N LEU A 269 18.72 5.08 -4.37
CA LEU A 269 17.39 4.46 -4.33
C LEU A 269 17.41 3.15 -3.53
N HIS A 270 18.47 2.36 -3.70
CA HIS A 270 18.66 1.12 -2.97
C HIS A 270 18.79 1.40 -1.47
N HIS A 271 19.65 2.34 -1.08
CA HIS A 271 19.81 2.75 0.31
C HIS A 271 18.52 3.33 0.90
N MET A 272 17.82 4.18 0.16
CA MET A 272 16.57 4.76 0.62
C MET A 272 15.50 3.68 0.85
N LEU A 273 15.39 2.70 -0.05
CA LEU A 273 14.48 1.57 0.12
C LEU A 273 14.83 0.76 1.37
N LEU A 274 16.11 0.44 1.56
CA LEU A 274 16.56 -0.29 2.75
C LEU A 274 16.34 0.51 4.04
N ASN A 275 16.56 1.82 4.04
CA ASN A 275 16.33 2.67 5.22
C ASN A 275 14.85 2.66 5.63
N TYR A 276 13.92 2.77 4.67
CA TYR A 276 12.48 2.67 4.97
C TYR A 276 12.10 1.29 5.52
N ILE A 277 12.73 0.21 5.03
CA ILE A 277 12.47 -1.16 5.51
C ILE A 277 13.06 -1.39 6.90
N GLN A 278 14.28 -0.92 7.15
CA GLN A 278 14.96 -1.07 8.44
C GLN A 278 14.36 -0.16 9.52
N GLY A 279 13.56 0.84 9.14
CA GLY A 279 13.04 1.84 10.08
C GLY A 279 14.15 2.74 10.64
N THR A 280 15.33 2.76 10.02
CA THR A 280 16.50 3.54 10.42
C THR A 280 16.38 4.99 9.96
N ASN A 281 15.20 5.60 10.15
CA ASN A 281 15.10 7.05 10.07
C ASN A 281 15.87 7.60 11.28
N SER A 282 17.17 7.76 11.04
CA SER A 282 18.19 8.27 11.94
C SER A 282 17.89 9.72 12.28
N GLU A 283 16.98 9.91 13.23
CA GLU A 283 17.07 11.02 14.16
C GLU A 283 17.91 10.53 15.34
N ASP A 284 19.22 10.35 15.09
CA ASP A 284 20.18 10.34 16.17
C ASP A 284 20.13 11.74 16.85
N ASP A 285 19.27 11.84 17.86
CA ASP A 285 19.68 11.93 19.26
C ASP A 285 20.67 13.04 19.70
N ASP A 286 20.66 14.24 19.09
CA ASP A 286 21.50 15.35 19.58
C ASP A 286 20.76 16.70 19.82
N MET A 287 19.44 16.70 20.05
CA MET A 287 18.70 17.92 20.46
C MET A 287 18.04 17.77 21.83
N ASP A 288 18.92 17.64 22.82
CA ASP A 288 18.69 17.61 24.26
C ASP A 288 18.28 19.00 24.83
N ASP A 289 17.36 19.73 24.17
CA ASP A 289 16.98 21.10 24.58
C ASP A 289 15.44 21.32 24.63
N ALA A 290 14.85 20.73 25.67
CA ALA A 290 13.81 21.33 26.53
C ALA A 290 12.73 22.23 25.88
N ARG A 291 11.94 21.72 24.91
CA ARG A 291 10.69 22.37 24.47
C ARG A 291 9.49 21.43 24.58
N ASP A 292 8.73 21.65 25.64
CA ASP A 292 7.66 20.81 26.20
C ASP A 292 6.24 21.06 25.63
N ASP A 293 6.05 21.64 24.43
CA ASP A 293 4.71 22.21 24.13
C ASP A 293 4.08 21.99 22.74
N LEU A 294 4.54 21.03 21.91
CA LEU A 294 3.85 20.70 20.65
C LEU A 294 3.71 19.19 20.40
N VAL A 295 2.77 18.57 21.12
CA VAL A 295 2.44 17.13 21.09
C VAL A 295 1.75 16.67 19.78
N THR A 296 1.48 17.56 18.81
CA THR A 296 0.64 17.25 17.63
C THR A 296 1.40 16.97 16.33
N SER A 297 2.72 17.17 16.22
CA SER A 297 3.45 16.93 14.95
C SER A 297 3.71 15.45 14.66
N ASN A 298 3.92 14.63 15.68
CA ASN A 298 4.47 13.28 15.48
C ASN A 298 3.46 12.31 14.85
N ASP A 299 2.16 12.46 15.13
CA ASP A 299 1.12 11.55 14.61
C ASP A 299 1.08 11.49 13.07
N LEU A 300 1.35 12.61 12.38
CA LEU A 300 1.35 12.67 10.93
C LEU A 300 2.60 12.00 10.34
N GLU A 301 3.75 12.22 10.96
CA GLU A 301 5.05 11.69 10.55
C GLU A 301 5.11 10.17 10.79
N ASP A 302 4.63 9.70 11.94
CA ASP A 302 4.51 8.28 12.26
C ASP A 302 3.64 7.56 11.24
N ARG A 303 2.48 8.15 10.91
CA ARG A 303 1.59 7.62 9.87
C ARG A 303 2.26 7.60 8.50
N HIS A 304 2.99 8.66 8.16
CA HIS A 304 3.72 8.71 6.89
C HIS A 304 4.80 7.63 6.84
N SER A 305 5.60 7.50 7.89
CA SER A 305 6.66 6.50 8.03
C SER A 305 6.09 5.08 7.88
N ALA A 306 4.98 4.78 8.53
CA ALA A 306 4.29 3.48 8.39
C ALA A 306 3.86 3.20 6.94
N ILE A 307 3.30 4.18 6.24
CA ILE A 307 2.90 4.04 4.82
C ILE A 307 4.13 3.84 3.93
N MET A 308 5.22 4.56 4.17
CA MET A 308 6.46 4.45 3.39
C MET A 308 7.12 3.10 3.60
N HIS A 309 7.19 2.63 4.84
CA HIS A 309 7.69 1.30 5.19
C HIS A 309 6.87 0.19 4.49
N TYR A 310 5.54 0.25 4.60
CA TYR A 310 4.66 -0.72 3.94
C TYR A 310 4.87 -0.75 2.41
N ASN A 311 4.91 0.42 1.77
CA ASN A 311 5.14 0.49 0.32
C ASN A 311 6.56 0.03 -0.06
N ALA A 312 7.58 0.29 0.77
CA ALA A 312 8.93 -0.19 0.56
C ALA A 312 9.01 -1.73 0.59
N LEU A 313 8.30 -2.37 1.53
CA LEU A 313 8.16 -3.83 1.55
C LEU A 313 7.47 -4.37 0.27
N ILE A 314 6.43 -3.69 -0.24
CA ILE A 314 5.81 -4.06 -1.52
C ILE A 314 6.81 -3.96 -2.67
N VAL A 315 7.55 -2.86 -2.76
CA VAL A 315 8.57 -2.64 -3.80
C VAL A 315 9.64 -3.73 -3.75
N LEU A 316 10.11 -4.09 -2.55
CA LEU A 316 11.07 -5.17 -2.37
C LEU A 316 10.49 -6.52 -2.80
N ALA A 317 9.28 -6.88 -2.33
CA ALA A 317 8.61 -8.13 -2.68
C ALA A 317 8.43 -8.26 -4.20
N ASN A 318 7.89 -7.22 -4.84
CA ASN A 318 7.69 -7.18 -6.28
C ASN A 318 9.03 -7.31 -7.05
N SER A 319 10.09 -6.67 -6.56
CA SER A 319 11.40 -6.71 -7.19
C SER A 319 12.03 -8.10 -7.12
N LEU A 320 11.96 -8.74 -5.96
CA LEU A 320 12.48 -10.10 -5.72
C LEU A 320 11.73 -11.13 -6.57
N GLU A 321 10.40 -11.09 -6.59
CA GLU A 321 9.56 -11.99 -7.40
C GLU A 321 9.80 -11.79 -8.91
N THR A 322 9.92 -10.53 -9.36
CA THR A 322 10.16 -10.18 -10.75
C THR A 322 11.51 -10.73 -11.23
N ILE A 323 12.58 -10.51 -10.46
CA ILE A 323 13.92 -11.02 -10.80
C ILE A 323 13.95 -12.54 -10.66
N GLY A 324 13.38 -13.12 -9.60
CA GLY A 324 13.32 -14.57 -9.39
C GLY A 324 12.59 -15.31 -10.51
N SER A 325 11.52 -14.72 -11.04
CA SER A 325 10.77 -15.25 -12.18
C SER A 325 11.54 -15.17 -13.50
N ALA A 326 12.36 -14.13 -13.68
CA ALA A 326 13.15 -13.94 -14.90
C ALA A 326 14.48 -14.73 -14.89
N SER A 327 15.18 -14.76 -13.75
CA SER A 327 16.51 -15.34 -13.58
C SER A 327 16.84 -15.64 -12.12
N ARG A 328 16.65 -16.91 -11.70
CA ARG A 328 17.01 -17.37 -10.34
C ARG A 328 18.49 -17.20 -10.00
N SER A 329 19.38 -17.40 -10.98
CA SER A 329 20.83 -17.25 -10.77
C SER A 329 21.22 -15.79 -10.54
N GLU A 330 20.55 -14.87 -11.22
CA GLU A 330 20.76 -13.44 -10.99
C GLU A 330 20.38 -13.05 -9.57
N LEU A 331 19.20 -13.48 -9.10
CA LEU A 331 18.77 -13.22 -7.73
C LEU A 331 19.80 -13.77 -6.73
N SER A 332 20.27 -15.02 -6.89
CA SER A 332 21.29 -15.58 -6.01
C SER A 332 22.58 -14.76 -5.96
N THR A 333 22.98 -14.13 -7.08
CA THR A 333 24.19 -13.29 -7.14
C THR A 333 24.02 -12.00 -6.34
N ILE A 334 22.83 -11.38 -6.41
CA ILE A 334 22.47 -10.19 -5.63
C ILE A 334 22.56 -10.50 -4.12
N LEU A 335 22.09 -11.68 -3.71
CA LEU A 335 22.04 -12.08 -2.30
C LEU A 335 23.42 -12.44 -1.72
N HIS A 336 24.41 -12.73 -2.56
CA HIS A 336 25.77 -13.00 -2.09
C HIS A 336 26.51 -11.72 -1.67
N ASP A 337 25.97 -10.55 -1.97
CA ASP A 337 26.53 -9.27 -1.55
C ASP A 337 26.26 -8.98 -0.06
N GLN A 338 27.04 -8.08 0.53
CA GLN A 338 26.94 -7.72 1.95
C GLN A 338 25.53 -7.17 2.27
N GLY A 339 24.92 -7.63 3.37
CA GLY A 339 23.63 -7.12 3.87
C GLY A 339 22.45 -8.10 3.85
N LEU A 340 22.59 -9.29 3.24
CA LEU A 340 21.52 -10.30 3.24
C LEU A 340 21.07 -10.66 4.65
N LYS A 341 22.01 -10.86 5.58
CA LYS A 341 21.70 -11.26 6.96
C LYS A 341 20.85 -10.21 7.68
N ASP A 342 21.18 -8.94 7.50
CA ASP A 342 20.47 -7.82 8.13
C ASP A 342 19.07 -7.71 7.54
N LEU A 343 18.94 -7.83 6.22
CA LEU A 343 17.64 -7.86 5.54
C LEU A 343 16.79 -9.03 6.04
N LEU A 344 17.33 -10.25 6.12
CA LEU A 344 16.59 -11.42 6.64
C LEU A 344 16.15 -11.21 8.09
N THR A 345 16.98 -10.58 8.91
CA THR A 345 16.65 -10.26 10.31
C THR A 345 15.43 -9.34 10.37
N VAL A 346 15.43 -8.26 9.59
CA VAL A 346 14.30 -7.33 9.52
C VAL A 346 13.05 -8.02 8.98
N LEU A 347 13.16 -8.82 7.92
CA LEU A 347 12.00 -9.53 7.36
C LEU A 347 11.40 -10.53 8.37
N VAL A 348 12.23 -11.29 9.10
CA VAL A 348 11.74 -12.21 10.15
C VAL A 348 11.08 -11.44 11.30
N GLN A 349 11.65 -10.28 11.67
CA GLN A 349 11.05 -9.38 12.65
C GLN A 349 9.67 -8.88 12.20
N GLU A 350 9.51 -8.44 10.95
CA GLU A 350 8.22 -8.02 10.40
C GLU A 350 7.17 -9.16 10.44
N VAL A 351 7.57 -10.40 10.13
CA VAL A 351 6.66 -11.55 10.25
C VAL A 351 6.26 -11.81 11.71
N SER A 352 7.16 -11.58 12.67
CA SER A 352 6.84 -11.70 14.10
C SER A 352 5.82 -10.68 14.59
N MET A 353 5.67 -9.57 13.87
CA MET A 353 4.72 -8.49 14.16
C MET A 353 3.34 -8.70 13.52
N ALA A 354 3.04 -9.88 12.97
CA ALA A 354 1.80 -10.16 12.24
C ALA A 354 0.50 -9.87 13.01
N GLU A 355 0.49 -9.97 14.35
CA GLU A 355 -0.69 -9.63 15.17
C GLU A 355 -1.00 -8.13 15.16
N VAL A 356 0.03 -7.29 14.98
CA VAL A 356 -0.08 -5.84 14.98
C VAL A 356 -0.18 -5.31 13.56
N GLN A 357 0.69 -5.79 12.66
CA GLN A 357 0.83 -5.32 11.28
C GLN A 357 0.81 -6.51 10.29
N PRO A 358 -0.33 -7.18 10.12
CA PRO A 358 -0.43 -8.37 9.28
C PRO A 358 -0.13 -8.10 7.80
N HIS A 359 -0.35 -6.86 7.33
CA HIS A 359 0.00 -6.47 5.96
C HIS A 359 1.50 -6.39 5.75
N ASN A 360 2.25 -5.79 6.69
CA ASN A 360 3.72 -5.78 6.63
C ASN A 360 4.27 -7.20 6.72
N ALA A 361 3.77 -7.99 7.67
CA ALA A 361 4.13 -9.40 7.81
C ALA A 361 3.87 -10.18 6.51
N TYR A 362 2.75 -9.94 5.82
CA TYR A 362 2.47 -10.56 4.52
C TYR A 362 3.49 -10.19 3.45
N GLN A 363 3.82 -8.90 3.30
CA GLN A 363 4.82 -8.46 2.32
C GLN A 363 6.22 -8.98 2.67
N ALA A 364 6.58 -9.01 3.95
CA ALA A 364 7.83 -9.59 4.42
C ALA A 364 7.89 -11.10 4.14
N THR A 365 6.79 -11.81 4.35
CA THR A 365 6.65 -13.24 4.01
C THR A 365 6.84 -13.45 2.49
N ARG A 366 6.24 -12.61 1.63
CA ARG A 366 6.49 -12.65 0.17
C ARG A 366 7.97 -12.48 -0.17
N CYS A 367 8.65 -11.52 0.47
CA CYS A 367 10.09 -11.33 0.30
C CYS A 367 10.86 -12.60 0.67
N LEU A 368 10.59 -13.17 1.85
CA LEU A 368 11.24 -14.40 2.32
C LEU A 368 10.99 -15.57 1.36
N SER A 369 9.78 -15.73 0.87
CA SER A 369 9.40 -16.76 -0.11
C SER A 369 10.30 -16.71 -1.35
N ALA A 370 10.38 -15.54 -2.00
CA ALA A 370 11.24 -15.33 -3.16
C ALA A 370 12.74 -15.57 -2.86
N LEU A 371 13.21 -15.17 -1.67
CA LEU A 371 14.59 -15.38 -1.24
C LEU A 371 14.91 -16.86 -1.02
N LEU A 372 14.02 -17.62 -0.37
CA LEU A 372 14.19 -19.05 -0.06
C LEU A 372 14.15 -19.94 -1.32
N GLU A 373 13.42 -19.52 -2.34
CA GLU A 373 13.43 -20.18 -3.64
C GLU A 373 14.76 -20.01 -4.38
N SER A 374 15.45 -18.88 -4.17
CA SER A 374 16.65 -18.54 -4.93
C SER A 374 17.96 -19.09 -4.36
N SER A 375 18.05 -19.33 -3.05
CA SER A 375 19.29 -19.76 -2.41
C SER A 375 19.06 -20.74 -1.24
N PRO A 376 19.74 -21.90 -1.23
CA PRO A 376 19.66 -22.85 -0.11
C PRO A 376 20.31 -22.29 1.17
N THR A 377 21.32 -21.43 1.06
CA THR A 377 21.98 -20.79 2.20
C THR A 377 20.99 -19.94 3.00
N THR A 378 20.12 -19.20 2.31
CA THR A 378 19.03 -18.42 2.91
C THR A 378 18.12 -19.30 3.76
N ARG A 379 17.83 -20.53 3.34
CA ARG A 379 16.99 -21.46 4.11
C ARG A 379 17.62 -21.85 5.44
N GLY A 380 18.93 -22.07 5.46
CA GLY A 380 19.68 -22.32 6.68
C GLY A 380 19.59 -21.14 7.65
N MET A 381 19.86 -19.94 7.15
CA MET A 381 19.83 -18.71 7.96
C MET A 381 18.44 -18.41 8.54
N VAL A 382 17.38 -18.54 7.73
CA VAL A 382 16.00 -18.30 8.18
C VAL A 382 15.58 -19.32 9.25
N LYS A 383 16.01 -20.59 9.16
CA LYS A 383 15.80 -21.60 10.20
C LYS A 383 16.56 -21.25 11.49
N GLU A 384 17.81 -20.83 11.38
CA GLU A 384 18.63 -20.42 12.53
C GLU A 384 18.04 -19.20 13.27
N MET A 385 17.34 -18.32 12.56
CA MET A 385 16.62 -17.18 13.14
C MET A 385 15.29 -17.54 13.84
N GLY A 386 14.91 -18.83 13.89
CA GLY A 386 13.66 -19.26 14.54
C GLY A 386 12.39 -18.91 13.76
N ALA A 387 12.50 -18.61 12.45
CA ALA A 387 11.37 -18.20 11.64
C ALA A 387 10.29 -19.28 11.48
N THR A 388 10.63 -20.56 11.68
CA THR A 388 9.69 -21.68 11.58
C THR A 388 8.55 -21.56 12.58
N ASP A 389 8.90 -21.28 13.85
CA ASP A 389 7.92 -21.14 14.93
C ASP A 389 7.11 -19.86 14.75
N ILE A 390 7.74 -18.80 14.23
CA ILE A 390 7.08 -17.53 13.94
C ILE A 390 6.02 -17.71 12.84
N LEU A 391 6.39 -18.33 11.72
CA LEU A 391 5.49 -18.58 10.57
C LEU A 391 4.33 -19.52 10.92
N SER A 392 4.58 -20.52 11.78
CA SER A 392 3.52 -21.40 12.28
C SER A 392 2.50 -20.67 13.14
N ASN A 393 2.84 -19.53 13.73
CA ASN A 393 1.96 -18.76 14.63
C ASN A 393 1.47 -17.42 14.07
N SER A 394 2.03 -16.92 12.96
CA SER A 394 1.79 -15.56 12.44
C SER A 394 0.45 -15.38 11.70
N HIS A 395 -0.27 -16.46 11.38
CA HIS A 395 -1.37 -16.43 10.41
C HIS A 395 -2.77 -16.14 10.98
N VAL A 396 -2.87 -15.53 12.16
CA VAL A 396 -4.15 -15.29 12.83
C VAL A 396 -4.92 -14.19 12.09
N GLY A 397 -6.07 -14.55 11.51
CA GLY A 397 -7.03 -13.58 10.95
C GLY A 397 -6.70 -13.01 9.56
N HIS A 398 -5.72 -13.54 8.82
CA HIS A 398 -5.31 -12.97 7.53
C HIS A 398 -4.98 -14.05 6.48
N ALA A 399 -5.90 -14.30 5.53
CA ALA A 399 -5.82 -15.45 4.62
C ALA A 399 -4.58 -15.47 3.70
N LEU A 400 -4.17 -14.34 3.15
CA LEU A 400 -3.01 -14.29 2.24
C LEU A 400 -1.70 -14.60 2.97
N LEU A 401 -1.49 -14.00 4.15
CA LEU A 401 -0.39 -14.33 5.06
C LEU A 401 -0.38 -15.81 5.43
N ARG A 402 -1.55 -16.41 5.72
CA ARG A 402 -1.68 -17.85 6.00
C ARG A 402 -1.20 -18.70 4.82
N GLN A 403 -1.66 -18.37 3.62
CA GLN A 403 -1.28 -19.07 2.39
C GLN A 403 0.23 -18.97 2.15
N GLU A 404 0.80 -17.76 2.26
CA GLU A 404 2.21 -17.53 2.02
C GLU A 404 3.10 -18.20 3.08
N SER A 405 2.68 -18.15 4.35
CA SER A 405 3.39 -18.83 5.45
C SER A 405 3.43 -20.34 5.25
N HIS A 406 2.33 -20.96 4.80
CA HIS A 406 2.30 -22.38 4.44
C HIS A 406 3.23 -22.71 3.27
N SER A 407 3.29 -21.85 2.24
CA SER A 407 4.21 -22.01 1.11
C SER A 407 5.67 -22.05 1.58
N ILE A 408 6.02 -21.14 2.50
CA ILE A 408 7.37 -21.10 3.09
C ILE A 408 7.66 -22.32 3.95
N LEU A 409 6.73 -22.72 4.84
CA LEU A 409 6.93 -23.90 5.69
C LEU A 409 7.17 -25.16 4.85
N ALA A 410 6.42 -25.33 3.76
CA ALA A 410 6.67 -26.40 2.79
C ALA A 410 8.04 -26.28 2.12
N ALA A 411 8.46 -25.08 1.71
CA ALA A 411 9.80 -24.83 1.13
C ALA A 411 10.95 -25.10 2.13
N LEU A 412 10.68 -24.97 3.43
CA LEU A 412 11.59 -25.32 4.52
C LEU A 412 11.59 -26.82 4.87
N GLY A 413 10.70 -27.61 4.27
CA GLY A 413 10.56 -29.05 4.54
C GLY A 413 9.85 -29.36 5.86
N ILE A 414 8.96 -28.46 6.29
CA ILE A 414 8.08 -28.67 7.44
C ILE A 414 6.70 -28.97 6.87
N ASP A 415 6.36 -30.26 6.81
CA ASP A 415 5.01 -30.70 6.49
C ASP A 415 4.15 -30.57 7.77
N ASN A 416 3.10 -29.74 7.71
CA ASN A 416 2.14 -29.53 8.80
C ASN A 416 1.20 -30.72 9.00
#